data_AF-A0A4R0NZ13-F1
#
_entry.id   AF-A0A4R0NZ13-F1
#
_cell.length_a   1.000
_cell.length_b   1.000
_cell.length_c   1.000
_cell.angle_alpha   90.00
_cell.angle_beta   90.00
_cell.angle_gamma   90.00
#
_symmetry.space_group_name_H-M   'P 1'
#
loop_
_entity.id
_entity.type
_entity.pdbx_description
1 polymer ?
#
loop_
_entity_poly.entity_id
_entity_poly.type
_entity_poly.pdbx_seq_one_letter_code
_entity_poly.pdbx_strand_id
1 'polypeptide(L)'
;MYSPFAAREPEPLQASAGWLTATLLGELAVGLCIIAVAVIGLSMLSGRLPLWRGAAVILGCFVLLGAPAIAAAFLAMGETARGSGVLSAERGVSSAAAREALAPSTYDPYAGASLRDDR
;
A
#
# COMPACT_ATOMS: atom_id res chain seq x y z
N MET A 1 -21.18 -20.59 -31.68
CA MET A 1 -22.34 -19.94 -31.04
C MET A 1 -21.78 -18.79 -30.20
N TYR A 2 -21.77 -17.59 -30.76
CA TYR A 2 -21.14 -16.40 -30.18
C TYR A 2 -22.18 -15.72 -29.28
N SER A 3 -21.93 -15.65 -27.98
CA SER A 3 -22.82 -14.96 -27.04
C SER A 3 -22.68 -13.45 -27.23
N PRO A 4 -23.77 -12.70 -27.54
CA PRO A 4 -23.71 -11.25 -27.76
C PRO A 4 -23.31 -10.44 -26.51
N PHE A 5 -23.15 -11.10 -25.36
CA PHE A 5 -22.69 -10.52 -24.09
C PHE A 5 -21.17 -10.66 -23.88
N ALA A 6 -20.40 -10.95 -24.94
CA ALA A 6 -18.96 -11.19 -24.87
C ALA A 6 -18.08 -9.93 -25.04
N ALA A 7 -18.67 -8.74 -25.16
CA ALA A 7 -17.94 -7.47 -25.27
C ALA A 7 -17.81 -6.86 -23.87
N ARG A 8 -16.64 -6.86 -23.22
CA ARG A 8 -15.58 -5.82 -23.29
C ARG A 8 -15.99 -4.38 -22.93
N GLU A 9 -17.27 -4.12 -22.71
CA GLU A 9 -17.77 -2.86 -22.18
C GLU A 9 -18.06 -3.04 -20.68
N PRO A 10 -17.76 -2.07 -19.80
CA PRO A 10 -18.13 -2.18 -18.40
C PRO A 10 -19.64 -2.35 -18.30
N GLU A 11 -20.06 -3.57 -17.96
CA GLU A 11 -21.46 -3.97 -17.84
C GLU A 11 -22.20 -2.90 -17.03
N PRO A 12 -23.32 -2.34 -17.50
CA PRO A 12 -24.03 -1.24 -16.82
C PRO A 12 -24.42 -1.60 -15.38
N LEU A 13 -24.57 -2.89 -15.09
CA LEU A 13 -24.73 -3.40 -13.73
C LEU A 13 -23.52 -3.11 -12.84
N GLN A 14 -22.31 -3.33 -13.35
CA GLN A 14 -21.07 -3.07 -12.62
C GLN A 14 -20.86 -1.57 -12.40
N ALA A 15 -21.18 -0.73 -13.39
CA ALA A 15 -21.16 0.72 -13.24
C ALA A 15 -22.16 1.20 -12.16
N SER A 16 -23.39 0.65 -12.18
CA SER A 16 -24.42 0.97 -11.18
C SER A 16 -24.01 0.50 -9.78
N ALA A 17 -23.43 -0.70 -9.66
CA ALA A 17 -22.92 -1.22 -8.41
C ALA A 17 -21.75 -0.38 -7.87
N GLY A 18 -20.88 0.13 -8.74
CA GLY A 18 -19.79 1.04 -8.38
C GLY A 18 -20.30 2.35 -7.78
N TRP A 19 -21.34 2.96 -8.37
CA TRP A 19 -21.94 4.17 -7.81
C TRP A 19 -22.63 3.94 -6.46
N LEU A 20 -23.38 2.84 -6.34
CA LEU A 20 -24.02 2.45 -5.07
C LEU A 20 -22.97 2.26 -3.98
N THR A 21 -21.92 1.48 -4.25
CA THR A 21 -20.84 1.24 -3.29
C THR A 21 -20.12 2.54 -2.92
N ALA A 22 -19.83 3.43 -3.88
CA ALA A 22 -19.26 4.74 -3.58
C ALA A 22 -20.14 5.58 -2.63
N THR A 23 -21.45 5.54 -2.82
CA THR A 23 -22.41 6.29 -2.00
C THR A 23 -22.58 5.67 -0.62
N LEU A 24 -22.63 4.34 -0.54
CA LEU A 24 -22.70 3.59 0.73
C LEU A 24 -21.44 3.75 1.58
N LEU A 25 -20.26 3.67 0.96
CA LEU A 25 -18.98 3.78 1.67
C LEU A 25 -18.60 5.23 1.99
N GLY A 26 -19.09 6.22 1.23
CA GLY A 26 -18.80 7.64 1.44
C GLY A 26 -19.85 8.34 2.31
N GLU A 27 -20.87 8.88 1.66
CA GLU A 27 -21.89 9.75 2.28
C GLU A 27 -22.72 9.05 3.36
N LEU A 28 -23.19 7.81 3.10
CA LEU A 28 -24.01 7.09 4.07
C LEU A 28 -23.22 6.69 5.32
N ALA A 29 -21.94 6.33 5.16
CA ALA A 29 -21.06 6.00 6.28
C ALA A 29 -20.90 7.20 7.23
N VAL A 30 -20.67 8.39 6.66
CA VAL A 30 -20.56 9.63 7.45
C VAL A 30 -21.90 9.99 8.09
N GLY A 31 -23.00 9.89 7.34
CA GLY A 31 -24.35 10.14 7.87
C GLY A 31 -24.71 9.26 9.06
N LEU A 32 -24.39 7.95 9.00
CA LEU A 32 -24.59 7.03 10.12
C LEU A 32 -23.73 7.40 11.34
N CYS A 33 -22.48 7.86 11.15
CA CYS A 33 -21.67 8.34 12.27
C CYS A 33 -22.31 9.57 12.93
N ILE A 34 -22.85 10.52 12.15
CA ILE A 34 -23.55 11.70 12.69
C ILE A 34 -24.80 11.29 13.47
N ILE A 35 -25.61 10.36 12.95
CA ILE A 35 -26.81 9.87 13.64
C ILE A 35 -26.41 9.20 14.98
N ALA A 36 -25.36 8.39 14.98
CA ALA A 36 -24.84 7.80 16.21
C ALA A 36 -24.42 8.89 17.22
N VAL A 37 -23.69 9.92 16.78
CA VAL A 37 -23.31 11.08 17.61
C VAL A 37 -24.53 11.82 18.17
N ALA A 38 -25.57 12.03 17.37
CA ALA A 38 -26.80 12.70 17.79
C ALA A 38 -27.55 11.90 18.87
N VAL A 39 -27.68 10.58 18.71
CA VAL A 39 -28.30 9.68 19.70
C VAL A 39 -27.52 9.71 21.02
N ILE A 40 -26.19 9.82 20.97
CA ILE A 40 -25.34 9.93 22.17
C ILE A 40 -25.54 11.28 22.86
N GLY A 41 -25.56 12.38 22.11
CA GLY A 41 -25.85 13.71 22.65
C GLY A 41 -27.19 13.73 23.37
N LEU A 42 -28.20 13.07 22.79
CA LEU A 42 -29.51 12.88 23.40
C LEU A 42 -29.46 12.00 24.66
N SER A 43 -28.63 10.94 24.65
CA SER A 43 -28.42 10.07 25.82
C SER A 43 -27.70 10.78 26.96
N MET A 44 -26.74 11.68 26.68
CA MET A 44 -26.10 12.53 27.69
C MET A 44 -27.07 13.57 28.26
N LEU A 45 -27.95 14.13 27.42
CA LEU A 45 -29.01 15.04 27.88
C LEU A 45 -30.04 14.33 28.78
N SER A 46 -30.21 13.01 28.63
CA SER A 46 -31.05 12.19 29.54
C SER A 46 -30.52 12.10 30.99
N GLY A 47 -29.38 12.73 31.29
CA GLY A 47 -29.08 13.23 32.64
C GLY A 47 -28.58 12.22 33.68
N ARG A 48 -28.42 10.93 33.35
CA ARG A 48 -27.94 9.90 34.31
C ARG A 48 -26.92 8.88 33.76
N LEU A 49 -26.36 9.10 32.58
CA LEU A 49 -25.44 8.14 31.95
C LEU A 49 -23.97 8.55 32.15
N PRO A 50 -23.08 7.64 32.60
CA PRO A 50 -21.70 7.97 32.92
C PRO A 50 -20.91 8.33 31.65
N LEU A 51 -20.11 9.39 31.76
CA LEU A 51 -19.24 9.99 30.73
C LEU A 51 -18.40 8.97 29.95
N TRP A 52 -18.05 7.85 30.59
CA TRP A 52 -17.34 6.72 29.99
C TRP A 52 -18.08 6.06 28.82
N ARG A 53 -19.41 5.98 28.88
CA ARG A 53 -20.21 5.49 27.73
C ARG A 53 -20.14 6.45 26.55
N GLY A 54 -20.15 7.76 26.82
CA GLY A 54 -19.95 8.77 25.77
C GLY A 54 -18.56 8.67 25.13
N ALA A 55 -17.51 8.57 25.96
CA ALA A 55 -16.12 8.47 25.51
C ALA A 55 -15.86 7.20 24.66
N ALA A 56 -16.39 6.04 25.06
CA ALA A 56 -16.23 4.79 24.32
C ALA A 56 -16.82 4.88 22.89
N VAL A 57 -17.91 5.62 22.70
CA VAL A 57 -18.54 5.74 21.39
C VAL A 57 -17.86 6.80 20.52
N ILE A 58 -17.35 7.89 21.09
CA ILE A 58 -16.48 8.84 20.37
C ILE A 58 -15.25 8.10 19.82
N LEU A 59 -14.65 7.23 20.65
CA LEU A 59 -13.53 6.39 20.22
C LEU A 59 -13.94 5.42 19.11
N GLY A 60 -15.15 4.85 19.17
CA GLY A 60 -15.74 4.05 18.10
C GLY A 60 -15.86 4.81 16.78
N CYS A 61 -16.47 6.01 16.77
CA CYS A 61 -16.61 6.80 15.52
C CYS A 61 -15.24 7.25 14.98
N PHE A 62 -14.26 7.56 15.85
CA PHE A 62 -12.89 7.83 15.43
C PHE A 62 -12.23 6.63 14.73
N VAL A 63 -12.45 5.41 15.24
CA VAL A 63 -11.93 4.19 14.60
C VAL A 63 -12.65 3.93 13.27
N LEU A 64 -13.98 4.05 13.20
CA LEU A 64 -14.74 3.83 11.95
C LEU A 64 -14.34 4.82 10.83
N LEU A 65 -14.18 6.12 11.13
CA LEU A 65 -13.76 7.12 10.12
C LEU A 65 -12.24 7.12 9.90
N GLY A 66 -11.45 7.02 10.96
CA GLY A 66 -10.01 7.26 10.95
C GLY A 66 -9.18 6.04 10.56
N ALA A 67 -9.58 4.82 10.96
CA ALA A 67 -8.82 3.61 10.65
C ALA A 67 -8.57 3.37 9.16
N PRO A 68 -9.55 3.49 8.25
CA PRO A 68 -9.29 3.28 6.81
C PRO A 68 -8.34 4.33 6.23
N ALA A 69 -8.43 5.60 6.66
CA ALA A 69 -7.51 6.65 6.23
C ALA A 69 -6.08 6.40 6.73
N ILE A 70 -5.92 5.96 7.98
CA ILE A 70 -4.63 5.60 8.57
C ILE A 70 -4.04 4.37 7.84
N ALA A 71 -4.85 3.33 7.59
CA ALA A 71 -4.41 2.14 6.87
C ALA A 71 -3.97 2.46 5.44
N ALA A 72 -4.73 3.29 4.72
CA ALA A 72 -4.36 3.75 3.38
C ALA A 72 -3.03 4.52 3.39
N ALA A 73 -2.80 5.38 4.39
CA ALA A 73 -1.54 6.10 4.53
C ALA A 73 -0.35 5.16 4.77
N PHE A 74 -0.50 4.15 5.64
CA PHE A 74 0.54 3.14 5.87
C PHE A 74 0.81 2.29 4.62
N LEU A 75 -0.24 1.89 3.89
CA LEU A 75 -0.11 1.13 2.64
C LEU A 75 0.63 1.94 1.58
N ALA A 76 0.25 3.21 1.37
CA ALA A 76 0.91 4.12 0.44
C ALA A 76 2.39 4.36 0.81
N MET A 77 2.69 4.47 2.12
CA MET A 77 4.06 4.58 2.59
C MET A 77 4.87 3.30 2.31
N GLY A 78 4.27 2.13 2.47
CA GLY A 78 4.88 0.84 2.14
C GLY A 78 5.12 0.63 0.64
N GLU A 79 4.23 1.12 -0.22
CA GLU A 79 4.42 1.12 -1.68
C GLU A 79 5.57 2.03 -2.10
N THR A 80 5.69 3.20 -1.46
CA THR A 80 6.83 4.11 -1.67
C THR A 80 8.16 3.46 -1.26
N ALA A 81 8.17 2.69 -0.17
CA ALA A 81 9.33 1.90 0.28
C ALA A 81 9.67 0.73 -0.67
N ARG A 82 8.67 0.07 -1.27
CA ARG A 82 8.90 -0.96 -2.30
C ARG A 82 9.43 -0.39 -3.60
N GLY A 83 8.90 0.75 -4.04
CA GLY A 83 9.37 1.44 -5.25
C GLY A 83 10.82 1.92 -5.16
N SER A 84 11.25 2.36 -3.96
CA SER A 84 12.65 2.71 -3.70
C SER A 84 13.60 1.50 -3.66
N GLY A 85 13.10 0.30 -3.36
CA GLY A 85 13.85 -0.95 -3.49
C GLY A 85 14.20 -1.31 -4.94
N VAL A 86 13.30 -1.07 -5.89
CA VAL A 86 13.54 -1.32 -7.33
C VAL A 86 14.59 -0.34 -7.88
N LEU A 87 14.50 0.95 -7.52
CA LEU A 87 15.51 1.95 -7.86
C LEU A 87 16.88 1.67 -7.22
N SER A 88 16.90 1.05 -6.02
CA SER A 88 18.13 0.64 -5.34
C SER A 88 18.75 -0.63 -5.93
N ALA A 89 17.94 -1.57 -6.43
CA ALA A 89 18.41 -2.77 -7.12
C ALA A 89 19.15 -2.41 -8.43
N GLU A 90 18.60 -1.48 -9.21
CA GLU A 90 19.23 -0.94 -10.42
C GLU A 90 20.56 -0.23 -10.11
N ARG A 91 20.61 0.53 -9.01
CA ARG A 91 21.85 1.20 -8.55
C ARG A 91 22.88 0.20 -8.00
N GLY A 92 22.43 -0.93 -7.45
CA GLY A 92 23.28 -2.05 -7.03
C GLY A 92 24.00 -2.71 -8.21
N VAL A 93 23.31 -2.91 -9.34
CA VAL A 93 23.91 -3.46 -10.57
C VAL A 93 24.92 -2.47 -11.19
N SER A 94 24.62 -1.16 -11.17
CA SER A 94 25.54 -0.12 -11.66
C SER A 94 26.81 0.03 -10.79
N SER A 95 26.69 -0.17 -9.48
CA SER A 95 27.84 -0.20 -8.55
C SER A 95 28.67 -1.48 -8.70
N ALA A 96 28.03 -2.63 -8.95
CA ALA A 96 28.72 -3.89 -9.26
C ALA A 96 29.50 -3.81 -10.58
N ALA A 97 28.91 -3.21 -11.64
CA ALA A 97 29.60 -2.96 -12.91
C ALA A 97 30.76 -1.96 -12.77
N ALA A 98 30.65 -0.96 -11.89
CA ALA A 98 31.77 -0.05 -11.60
C ALA A 98 32.93 -0.72 -10.86
N ARG A 99 32.69 -1.84 -10.15
CA ARG A 99 33.75 -2.68 -9.55
C ARG A 99 34.41 -3.64 -10.56
N GLU A 100 33.95 -3.67 -11.80
CA GLU A 100 34.40 -4.59 -12.87
C GLU A 100 35.36 -3.93 -13.87
N ALA A 101 35.98 -2.79 -13.54
CA ALA A 101 37.05 -2.20 -14.33
C ALA A 101 38.38 -2.29 -13.56
N LEU A 102 38.78 -3.52 -13.21
CA LEU A 102 40.16 -3.78 -12.81
C LEU A 102 41.05 -3.56 -14.05
N ALA A 103 42.05 -2.69 -13.93
CA ALA A 103 43.04 -2.47 -14.97
C ALA A 103 43.75 -3.79 -15.32
N PRO A 104 44.02 -4.09 -16.60
CA PRO A 104 44.69 -5.32 -17.00
C PRO A 104 46.08 -5.36 -16.33
N SER A 105 46.25 -6.31 -15.41
CA SER A 105 47.54 -6.54 -14.77
C SER A 105 48.39 -7.43 -15.67
N THR A 106 49.45 -6.85 -16.23
CA THR A 106 50.44 -7.49 -17.13
C THR A 106 51.40 -8.44 -16.40
N TYR A 107 51.25 -8.61 -15.08
CA TYR A 107 52.18 -9.38 -14.26
C TYR A 107 51.61 -10.76 -13.92
N ASP A 108 52.08 -11.79 -14.63
CA ASP A 108 51.86 -13.19 -14.26
C ASP A 108 53.18 -13.81 -13.72
N PRO A 109 53.32 -13.92 -12.39
CA PRO A 109 54.52 -14.47 -11.75
C PRO A 109 54.67 -15.99 -11.92
N TYR A 110 53.69 -16.68 -12.51
CA TYR A 110 53.73 -18.11 -12.77
C TYR A 110 54.07 -18.46 -14.24
N ALA A 111 54.32 -17.46 -15.10
CA ALA A 111 54.71 -17.66 -16.50
C ALA A 111 56.04 -18.45 -16.69
N GLY A 112 56.86 -18.60 -15.64
CA GLY A 112 58.07 -19.41 -15.65
C GLY A 112 57.87 -20.90 -15.31
N ALA A 113 56.67 -21.32 -14.90
CA ALA A 113 56.39 -22.71 -14.50
C ALA A 113 55.89 -23.62 -15.64
N SER A 114 55.56 -23.05 -16.80
CA SER A 114 55.03 -23.79 -17.97
C SER A 114 56.10 -24.25 -18.96
N LEU A 115 57.35 -23.83 -18.79
CA LEU A 115 58.47 -24.28 -19.62
C LEU A 115 58.99 -25.59 -19.02
N ARG A 116 58.79 -26.71 -19.72
CA ARG A 116 59.61 -27.91 -19.49
C ARG A 116 61.04 -27.54 -19.82
N ASP A 117 61.96 -27.66 -18.86
CA ASP A 117 63.40 -27.55 -19.11
C ASP A 117 63.87 -28.91 -19.64
N ASP A 118 63.82 -29.10 -20.95
CA ASP A 118 64.43 -30.24 -21.64
C ASP A 118 65.89 -29.93 -21.98
N ARG A 119 66.78 -30.22 -21.01
CA ARG A 119 68.21 -30.45 -21.20
C ARG A 119 68.55 -31.93 -20.98
#